data_AF-A0A7J3QXV6-F1
#
_entry.id   AF-A0A7J3QXV6-F1
#
_cell.length_a   1.000
_cell.length_b   1.000
_cell.length_c   1.000
_cell.angle_alpha   90.00
_cell.angle_beta   90.00
_cell.angle_gamma   90.00
#
_symmetry.space_group_name_H-M   'P 1'
#
loop_
_entity.id
_entity.type
_entity.pdbx_description
1 polymer ?
#
loop_
_entity_poly.entity_id
_entity_poly.type
_entity_poly.pdbx_seq_one_letter_code
_entity_poly.pdbx_strand_id
1 'polypeptide(L)'
;KGSLVKVDIGAHVDGYVTDTAITICFNHELKDMVNTAEHALKRAIETIQPDMPTSKLGAIIEQAIRSRGYKPVSNLTGHQVGRYLVHAGTSLPNVAHISFAKVRLGEAYAIEPFVTVQDAAGRVENSSEVTIFRFVKQKPLKNPYAKKLLEHIEENFRTLPFAERWLKGVIPQEHFKEAFKELLTSKAVMAYPVFVEASGKPVAQAEHTVLIIEGGCLVLT
;
A
#
# COMPACT_ATOMS: atom_id res chain seq x y z
N LYS A 1 19.80 -7.63 12.45
CA LYS A 1 21.13 -7.57 11.79
C LYS A 1 21.03 -8.37 10.50
N GLY A 2 21.44 -7.83 9.35
CA GLY A 2 21.22 -8.47 8.04
C GLY A 2 19.80 -8.32 7.48
N SER A 3 18.97 -7.47 8.09
CA SER A 3 17.56 -7.30 7.75
C SER A 3 17.37 -6.20 6.71
N LEU A 4 16.31 -6.34 5.92
CA LEU A 4 15.80 -5.31 5.03
C LEU A 4 14.39 -4.94 5.50
N VAL A 5 14.19 -3.70 5.94
CA VAL A 5 12.98 -3.27 6.64
C VAL A 5 12.30 -2.17 5.83
N LYS A 6 11.11 -2.45 5.31
CA LYS A 6 10.24 -1.42 4.71
C LYS A 6 9.50 -0.72 5.85
N VAL A 7 9.61 0.60 5.92
CA VAL A 7 8.88 1.45 6.85
C VAL A 7 7.93 2.29 6.01
N ASP A 8 6.65 2.00 6.14
CA ASP A 8 5.56 2.54 5.35
C ASP A 8 4.60 3.28 6.30
N ILE A 9 4.34 4.55 6.00
CA ILE A 9 3.75 5.52 6.92
C ILE A 9 2.66 6.32 6.21
N GLY A 10 1.44 6.17 6.72
CA GLY A 10 0.31 7.02 6.38
C GLY A 10 0.08 8.14 7.40
N ALA A 11 -0.30 9.32 6.90
CA ALA A 11 -0.81 10.42 7.71
C ALA A 11 -2.04 11.04 7.04
N HIS A 12 -2.93 11.68 7.80
CA HIS A 12 -4.01 12.45 7.22
C HIS A 12 -4.41 13.68 8.05
N VAL A 13 -4.88 14.72 7.36
CA VAL A 13 -5.57 15.88 7.97
C VAL A 13 -6.95 15.96 7.36
N ASP A 14 -8.00 15.88 8.16
CA ASP A 14 -9.41 15.90 7.70
C ASP A 14 -9.74 14.91 6.56
N GLY A 15 -9.01 13.79 6.55
CA GLY A 15 -9.11 12.72 5.57
C GLY A 15 -8.28 12.92 4.31
N TYR A 16 -7.55 14.03 4.13
CA TYR A 16 -6.56 14.15 3.07
C TYR A 16 -5.35 13.30 3.42
N VAL A 17 -5.19 12.18 2.73
CA VAL A 17 -4.18 11.15 3.03
C VAL A 17 -2.87 11.45 2.30
N THR A 18 -1.76 11.23 2.99
CA THR A 18 -0.43 11.04 2.41
C THR A 18 0.09 9.67 2.81
N ASP A 19 0.70 8.99 1.85
CA ASP A 19 1.37 7.70 1.95
C ASP A 19 2.83 7.84 1.53
N THR A 20 3.74 7.23 2.29
CA THR A 20 5.17 7.26 1.98
C THR A 20 5.90 6.11 2.66
N ALA A 21 6.90 5.59 1.97
CA ALA A 21 7.66 4.46 2.43
C ALA A 21 9.13 4.59 2.08
N ILE A 22 9.97 4.08 2.97
CA ILE A 22 11.41 3.94 2.77
C ILE A 22 11.85 2.52 3.13
N THR A 23 12.95 2.07 2.54
CA THR A 23 13.59 0.81 2.95
C THR A 23 14.85 1.06 3.76
N ILE A 24 14.83 0.70 5.04
CA ILE A 24 15.99 0.72 5.93
C ILE A 24 16.78 -0.59 5.75
N CYS A 25 18.05 -0.44 5.37
CA CYS A 25 18.90 -1.56 5.01
C CYS A 25 19.98 -1.85 6.07
N PHE A 26 19.88 -3.00 6.74
CA PHE A 26 20.89 -3.51 7.67
C PHE A 26 21.73 -4.65 7.06
N ASN A 27 21.61 -4.85 5.75
CA ASN A 27 22.45 -5.74 4.95
C ASN A 27 23.09 -4.94 3.81
N HIS A 28 24.38 -4.63 3.91
CA HIS A 28 25.08 -3.81 2.91
C HIS A 28 25.03 -4.38 1.48
N GLU A 29 24.90 -5.70 1.32
CA GLU A 29 24.78 -6.36 0.00
C GLU A 29 23.46 -6.01 -0.71
N LEU A 30 22.43 -5.62 0.04
CA LEU A 30 21.12 -5.26 -0.50
C LEU A 30 20.95 -3.74 -0.71
N LYS A 31 21.98 -2.94 -0.42
CA LYS A 31 21.89 -1.47 -0.51
C LYS A 31 21.59 -1.00 -1.94
N ASP A 32 22.16 -1.66 -2.94
CA ASP A 32 21.92 -1.29 -4.34
C ASP A 32 20.48 -1.63 -4.80
N MET A 33 19.86 -2.65 -4.21
CA MET A 33 18.43 -2.94 -4.42
C MET A 33 17.54 -1.81 -3.86
N VAL A 34 17.88 -1.27 -2.69
CA VAL A 34 17.19 -0.10 -2.12
C VAL A 34 17.37 1.14 -3.01
N ASN A 35 18.60 1.43 -3.43
CA ASN A 35 18.87 2.53 -4.35
C ASN A 35 18.13 2.37 -5.69
N THR A 36 17.87 1.13 -6.12
CA THR A 36 17.08 0.84 -7.32
C THR A 36 15.61 1.21 -7.15
N ALA A 37 15.01 0.95 -5.99
CA ALA A 37 13.64 1.39 -5.68
C ALA A 37 13.53 2.93 -5.69
N GLU A 38 14.45 3.61 -5.01
CA GLU A 38 14.54 5.08 -4.98
C GLU A 38 14.75 5.66 -6.39
N HIS A 39 15.61 5.03 -7.19
CA HIS A 39 15.85 5.45 -8.57
C HIS A 39 14.59 5.31 -9.42
N ALA A 40 13.88 4.18 -9.33
CA ALA A 40 12.65 3.96 -10.06
C ALA A 40 11.55 4.96 -9.66
N LEU A 41 11.44 5.27 -8.37
CA LEU A 41 10.51 6.28 -7.85
C LEU A 41 10.83 7.66 -8.42
N LYS A 42 12.10 8.07 -8.36
CA LYS A 42 12.54 9.34 -8.93
C LYS A 42 12.20 9.45 -10.41
N ARG A 43 12.44 8.39 -11.20
CA ARG A 43 12.11 8.37 -12.64
C ARG A 43 10.61 8.47 -12.89
N ALA A 44 9.79 7.85 -12.05
CA ALA A 44 8.34 7.96 -12.14
C ALA A 44 7.88 9.41 -11.85
N ILE A 45 8.38 10.02 -10.77
CA ILE A 45 8.06 11.41 -10.39
C ILE A 45 8.50 12.41 -11.47
N GLU A 46 9.70 12.24 -12.04
CA GLU A 46 10.23 13.13 -13.09
C GLU A 46 9.42 13.08 -14.40
N THR A 47 8.61 12.04 -14.61
CA THR A 47 7.93 11.79 -15.88
C THR A 47 6.41 11.86 -15.81
N ILE A 48 5.83 11.64 -14.63
CA ILE A 48 4.37 11.63 -14.44
C ILE A 48 3.79 13.02 -14.74
N GLN A 49 2.72 13.04 -15.53
CA GLN A 49 2.02 14.25 -15.95
C GLN A 49 0.55 13.93 -16.25
N PRO A 50 -0.33 14.95 -16.30
CA PRO A 50 -1.73 14.76 -16.68
C PRO A 50 -1.90 13.96 -17.98
N ASP A 51 -2.93 13.12 -18.01
CA ASP A 51 -3.33 12.25 -19.12
C ASP A 51 -2.29 11.19 -19.55
N MET A 52 -1.21 11.02 -18.79
CA MET A 52 -0.29 9.90 -18.97
C MET A 52 -1.02 8.57 -18.73
N PRO A 53 -0.94 7.60 -19.66
CA PRO A 53 -1.41 6.23 -19.41
C PRO A 53 -0.65 5.59 -18.26
N THR A 54 -1.35 4.95 -17.32
CA THR A 54 -0.68 4.30 -16.17
C THR A 54 0.23 3.15 -16.61
N SER A 55 -0.08 2.50 -17.73
CA SER A 55 0.79 1.50 -18.37
C SER A 55 2.13 2.06 -18.83
N LYS A 56 2.17 3.32 -19.27
CA LYS A 56 3.41 4.01 -19.66
C LYS A 56 4.28 4.30 -18.42
N LEU A 57 3.67 4.72 -17.32
CA LEU A 57 4.38 4.89 -16.04
C LEU A 57 4.98 3.55 -15.59
N GLY A 58 4.21 2.45 -15.68
CA GLY A 58 4.71 1.11 -15.36
C GLY A 58 5.88 0.67 -16.24
N ALA A 59 5.87 0.99 -17.54
CA ALA A 59 7.01 0.72 -18.42
C ALA A 59 8.27 1.48 -18.00
N ILE A 60 8.13 2.73 -17.55
CA ILE A 60 9.25 3.56 -17.07
C ILE A 60 9.84 2.97 -15.79
N ILE A 61 8.99 2.61 -14.83
CA ILE A 61 9.41 1.97 -13.58
C ILE A 61 10.09 0.62 -13.87
N GLU A 62 9.47 -0.21 -14.69
CA GLU A 62 10.01 -1.51 -15.08
C GLU A 62 11.39 -1.40 -15.72
N GLN A 63 11.57 -0.47 -16.66
CA GLN A 63 12.86 -0.22 -17.32
C GLN A 63 13.91 0.28 -16.31
N ALA A 64 13.54 1.20 -15.42
CA ALA A 64 14.44 1.73 -14.39
C ALA A 64 14.95 0.63 -13.43
N ILE A 65 14.08 -0.33 -13.10
CA ILE A 65 14.43 -1.47 -12.24
C ILE A 65 15.28 -2.51 -12.99
N ARG A 66 14.83 -2.94 -14.18
CA ARG A 66 15.49 -3.99 -14.96
C ARG A 66 16.88 -3.59 -15.47
N SER A 67 17.07 -2.33 -15.84
CA SER A 67 18.37 -1.83 -16.31
C SER A 67 19.47 -1.88 -15.22
N ARG A 68 19.07 -2.00 -13.95
CA ARG A 68 19.98 -2.16 -12.81
C ARG A 68 20.17 -3.62 -12.38
N GLY A 69 19.64 -4.58 -13.14
CA GLY A 69 19.78 -6.01 -12.85
C GLY A 69 18.83 -6.55 -11.79
N TYR A 70 17.72 -5.84 -11.50
CA TYR A 70 16.70 -6.27 -10.55
C TYR A 70 15.36 -6.55 -11.23
N LYS A 71 14.42 -7.07 -10.44
CA LYS A 71 13.08 -7.44 -10.91
C LYS A 71 12.00 -6.63 -10.18
N PRO A 72 11.06 -5.99 -10.89
CA PRO A 72 9.90 -5.36 -10.26
C PRO A 72 8.94 -6.43 -9.71
N VAL A 73 8.27 -6.13 -8.60
CA VAL A 73 7.13 -6.92 -8.13
C VAL A 73 5.90 -6.53 -8.97
N SER A 74 5.43 -7.47 -9.79
CA SER A 74 4.45 -7.20 -10.84
C SER A 74 3.01 -7.00 -10.38
N ASN A 75 2.63 -7.60 -9.25
CA ASN A 75 1.27 -7.55 -8.69
C ASN A 75 1.14 -6.68 -7.44
N LEU A 76 2.12 -5.80 -7.18
CA LEU A 76 2.00 -4.67 -6.27
C LEU A 76 2.20 -3.37 -7.06
N THR A 77 1.37 -2.38 -6.78
CA THR A 77 1.21 -1.18 -7.59
C THR A 77 0.91 -0.01 -6.69
N GLY A 78 1.39 1.18 -7.05
CA GLY A 78 0.87 2.42 -6.49
C GLY A 78 -0.61 2.61 -6.76
N HIS A 79 -1.18 3.64 -6.15
CA HIS A 79 -2.61 3.85 -6.19
C HIS A 79 -3.00 5.32 -6.07
N GLN A 80 -4.15 5.66 -6.61
CA GLN A 80 -4.81 6.92 -6.34
C GLN A 80 -5.22 6.98 -4.87
N VAL A 81 -4.99 8.13 -4.24
CA VAL A 81 -5.46 8.43 -2.89
C VAL A 81 -6.60 9.44 -2.95
N GLY A 82 -7.57 9.31 -2.06
CA GLY A 82 -8.74 10.17 -1.96
C GLY A 82 -9.05 10.51 -0.51
N ARG A 83 -10.05 11.38 -0.31
CA ARG A 83 -10.44 11.81 1.04
C ARG A 83 -11.01 10.62 1.84
N TYR A 84 -10.35 10.26 2.94
CA TYR A 84 -10.60 9.06 3.75
C TYR A 84 -10.44 7.72 2.99
N LEU A 85 -9.79 7.73 1.82
CA LEU A 85 -9.63 6.57 0.97
C LEU A 85 -8.16 6.42 0.60
N VAL A 86 -7.48 5.43 1.20
CA VAL A 86 -6.11 5.09 0.80
C VAL A 86 -6.09 4.59 -0.65
N HIS A 87 -7.04 3.74 -1.03
CA HIS A 87 -7.16 3.22 -2.39
C HIS A 87 -8.43 3.75 -3.07
N ALA A 88 -8.28 4.74 -3.96
CA ALA A 88 -9.39 5.43 -4.63
C ALA A 88 -9.72 4.89 -6.05
N GLY A 89 -9.03 3.82 -6.50
CA GLY A 89 -9.47 2.99 -7.63
C GLY A 89 -8.51 2.93 -8.82
N THR A 90 -7.74 3.99 -9.09
CA THR A 90 -6.73 3.96 -10.16
C THR A 90 -5.42 3.39 -9.64
N SER A 91 -4.88 2.35 -10.28
CA SER A 91 -3.57 1.76 -9.95
C SER A 91 -2.45 2.30 -10.83
N LEU A 92 -1.27 2.49 -10.22
CA LEU A 92 -0.02 2.87 -10.86
C LEU A 92 0.93 1.66 -10.87
N PRO A 93 0.97 0.88 -11.96
CA PRO A 93 1.69 -0.38 -11.97
C PRO A 93 3.21 -0.22 -11.95
N ASN A 94 3.91 -1.25 -11.45
CA ASN A 94 5.38 -1.35 -11.52
C ASN A 94 5.88 -2.10 -12.77
N VAL A 95 4.95 -2.64 -13.57
CA VAL A 95 5.21 -3.30 -14.86
C VAL A 95 4.20 -2.82 -15.90
N ALA A 96 4.62 -2.75 -17.15
CA ALA A 96 3.70 -2.41 -18.23
C ALA A 96 2.59 -3.48 -18.33
N HIS A 97 1.33 -3.05 -18.37
CA HIS A 97 0.19 -3.92 -18.63
C HIS A 97 -0.85 -3.22 -19.48
N ILE A 98 -1.78 -3.97 -20.06
CA ILE A 98 -2.86 -3.41 -20.87
C ILE A 98 -3.85 -2.72 -19.93
N SER A 99 -3.91 -1.38 -20.02
CA SER A 99 -4.86 -0.55 -19.27
C SER A 99 -5.19 0.70 -20.05
N PHE A 100 -6.44 1.14 -19.95
CA PHE A 100 -6.93 2.41 -20.48
C PHE A 100 -6.93 3.52 -19.42
N ALA A 101 -6.52 3.21 -18.19
CA ALA A 101 -6.44 4.18 -17.11
C ALA A 101 -5.35 5.23 -17.38
N LYS A 102 -5.63 6.45 -16.93
CA LYS A 102 -4.74 7.59 -17.06
C LYS A 102 -4.70 8.35 -15.74
N VAL A 103 -3.54 8.94 -15.46
CA VAL A 103 -3.36 9.91 -14.39
C VAL A 103 -4.12 11.19 -14.77
N ARG A 104 -4.93 11.79 -13.87
CA ARG A 104 -5.65 13.04 -14.16
C ARG A 104 -5.13 14.22 -13.35
N LEU A 105 -5.29 15.41 -13.93
CA LEU A 105 -5.00 16.68 -13.27
C LEU A 105 -5.84 16.83 -12.00
N GLY A 106 -5.21 17.28 -10.91
CA GLY A 106 -5.86 17.52 -9.62
C GLY A 106 -6.07 16.27 -8.76
N GLU A 107 -5.73 15.08 -9.25
CA GLU A 107 -5.75 13.85 -8.46
C GLU A 107 -4.43 13.66 -7.71
N ALA A 108 -4.49 12.95 -6.58
CA ALA A 108 -3.33 12.56 -5.80
C ALA A 108 -3.06 11.05 -5.92
N TYR A 109 -1.79 10.68 -5.94
CA TYR A 109 -1.34 9.31 -6.15
C TYR A 109 -0.16 8.98 -5.25
N ALA A 110 -0.18 7.79 -4.67
CA ALA A 110 0.99 7.14 -4.11
C ALA A 110 1.73 6.39 -5.24
N ILE A 111 2.99 6.72 -5.45
CA ILE A 111 3.87 6.03 -6.41
C ILE A 111 4.84 5.18 -5.60
N GLU A 112 4.74 3.86 -5.70
CA GLU A 112 5.49 2.91 -4.86
C GLU A 112 6.12 1.76 -5.66
N PRO A 113 7.36 1.95 -6.16
CA PRO A 113 8.13 0.88 -6.77
C PRO A 113 8.58 -0.17 -5.76
N PHE A 114 8.21 -1.42 -6.03
CA PHE A 114 8.70 -2.59 -5.31
C PHE A 114 9.73 -3.35 -6.13
N VAL A 115 10.90 -3.57 -5.54
CA VAL A 115 12.07 -4.18 -6.19
C VAL A 115 12.49 -5.45 -5.45
N THR A 116 12.75 -6.51 -6.19
CA THR A 116 13.33 -7.77 -5.67
C THR A 116 14.50 -8.22 -6.54
N VAL A 117 15.21 -9.26 -6.09
CA VAL A 117 16.37 -9.82 -6.78
C VAL A 117 15.98 -10.56 -8.06
N GLN A 118 16.93 -10.69 -8.99
CA GLN A 118 16.67 -11.20 -10.34
C GLN A 118 16.17 -12.66 -10.37
N ASP A 119 16.60 -13.49 -9.42
CA ASP A 119 16.20 -14.89 -9.30
C ASP A 119 14.90 -15.11 -8.50
N ALA A 120 14.27 -14.03 -8.01
CA ALA A 120 12.99 -14.10 -7.31
C ALA A 120 11.80 -14.38 -8.25
N ALA A 121 10.63 -14.70 -7.71
CA ALA A 121 9.41 -14.86 -8.50
C ALA A 121 8.92 -13.53 -9.10
N GLY A 122 9.14 -12.39 -8.42
CA GLY A 122 8.71 -11.07 -8.90
C GLY A 122 7.21 -10.82 -8.74
N ARG A 123 6.61 -11.47 -7.75
CA ARG A 123 5.20 -11.33 -7.35
C ARG A 123 5.05 -11.66 -5.87
N VAL A 124 4.03 -11.12 -5.24
CA VAL A 124 3.66 -11.46 -3.86
C VAL A 124 2.47 -12.41 -3.78
N GLU A 125 2.40 -13.13 -2.67
CA GLU A 125 1.28 -13.97 -2.26
C GLU A 125 0.81 -13.58 -0.86
N ASN A 126 -0.44 -13.94 -0.55
CA ASN A 126 -1.00 -13.74 0.78
C ASN A 126 -0.41 -14.78 1.73
N SER A 127 0.16 -14.32 2.85
CA SER A 127 0.42 -15.20 3.98
C SER A 127 -0.86 -15.43 4.80
N SER A 128 -0.79 -16.35 5.77
CA SER A 128 -1.85 -16.55 6.76
C SER A 128 -1.89 -15.46 7.85
N GLU A 129 -0.86 -14.62 7.94
CA GLU A 129 -0.77 -13.56 8.94
C GLU A 129 -1.61 -12.35 8.50
N VAL A 130 -2.41 -11.83 9.43
CA VAL A 130 -3.28 -10.67 9.22
C VAL A 130 -3.18 -9.77 10.44
N THR A 131 -2.84 -8.51 10.22
CA THR A 131 -2.74 -7.50 11.30
C THR A 131 -3.46 -6.20 10.97
N ILE A 132 -3.83 -5.99 9.71
CA ILE A 132 -4.47 -4.79 9.19
C ILE A 132 -5.84 -5.12 8.63
N PHE A 133 -6.80 -4.23 8.90
CA PHE A 133 -8.20 -4.40 8.57
C PHE A 133 -8.78 -3.08 8.07
N ARG A 134 -9.96 -3.12 7.43
CA ARG A 134 -10.75 -1.92 7.19
C ARG A 134 -12.22 -2.16 7.40
N PHE A 135 -12.93 -1.12 7.79
CA PHE A 135 -14.38 -1.09 7.71
C PHE A 135 -14.83 -1.19 6.25
N VAL A 136 -15.87 -1.98 6.03
CA VAL A 136 -16.50 -2.13 4.70
C VAL A 136 -17.88 -1.50 4.72
N LYS A 137 -18.73 -1.92 5.65
CA LYS A 137 -20.10 -1.41 5.81
C LYS A 137 -20.73 -1.93 7.09
N GLN A 138 -21.79 -1.23 7.51
CA GLN A 138 -22.64 -1.67 8.61
C GLN A 138 -23.32 -3.02 8.31
N LYS A 139 -23.42 -3.85 9.36
CA LYS A 139 -24.01 -5.19 9.31
C LYS A 139 -24.79 -5.48 10.59
N PRO A 140 -25.89 -6.25 10.51
CA PRO A 140 -26.56 -6.73 11.71
C PRO A 140 -25.66 -7.75 12.42
N LEU A 141 -25.36 -7.48 13.69
CA LEU A 141 -24.52 -8.33 14.56
C LEU A 141 -25.34 -8.83 15.75
N LYS A 142 -25.04 -10.03 16.23
CA LYS A 142 -25.67 -10.65 17.40
C LYS A 142 -24.89 -10.33 18.68
N ASN A 143 -23.56 -10.42 18.65
CA ASN A 143 -22.74 -10.19 19.82
C ASN A 143 -22.72 -8.69 20.19
N PRO A 144 -23.09 -8.30 21.43
CA PRO A 144 -23.07 -6.89 21.85
C PRO A 144 -21.66 -6.29 21.81
N TYR A 145 -20.61 -7.07 22.06
CA TYR A 145 -19.23 -6.61 21.97
C TYR A 145 -18.78 -6.41 20.51
N ALA A 146 -19.30 -7.20 19.57
CA ALA A 146 -19.05 -6.98 18.15
C ALA A 146 -19.69 -5.66 17.69
N LYS A 147 -20.92 -5.36 18.14
CA LYS A 147 -21.56 -4.04 17.88
C LYS A 147 -20.70 -2.90 18.39
N LYS A 148 -20.27 -2.97 19.66
CA LYS A 148 -19.41 -1.94 20.27
C LYS A 148 -18.08 -1.76 19.54
N LEU A 149 -17.45 -2.85 19.10
CA LEU A 149 -16.25 -2.77 18.26
C LEU A 149 -16.54 -2.10 16.91
N LEU A 150 -17.64 -2.46 16.24
CA LEU A 150 -17.97 -1.91 14.93
C LEU A 150 -18.27 -0.40 14.99
N GLU A 151 -19.01 0.03 16.01
CA GLU A 151 -19.28 1.44 16.31
C GLU A 151 -17.96 2.20 16.53
N HIS A 152 -17.08 1.69 17.40
CA HIS A 152 -15.78 2.29 17.63
C HIS A 152 -14.94 2.39 16.34
N ILE A 153 -14.93 1.33 15.51
CA ILE A 153 -14.20 1.30 14.25
C ILE A 153 -14.74 2.37 13.28
N GLU A 154 -16.05 2.48 13.13
CA GLU A 154 -16.67 3.45 12.22
C GLU A 154 -16.40 4.89 12.66
N GLU A 155 -16.53 5.17 13.97
CA GLU A 155 -16.30 6.50 14.55
C GLU A 155 -14.85 6.96 14.42
N ASN A 156 -13.88 6.05 14.64
CA ASN A 156 -12.47 6.43 14.75
C ASN A 156 -11.67 6.28 13.45
N PHE A 157 -12.03 5.31 12.60
CA PHE A 157 -11.25 5.01 11.38
C PHE A 157 -12.03 5.29 10.10
N ARG A 158 -13.37 5.37 10.17
CA ARG A 158 -14.24 5.52 9.01
C ARG A 158 -13.91 4.45 7.95
N THR A 159 -13.39 4.83 6.79
CA THR A 159 -12.98 3.93 5.71
C THR A 159 -11.47 3.67 5.66
N LEU A 160 -10.68 4.28 6.54
CA LEU A 160 -9.24 4.10 6.60
C LEU A 160 -8.89 2.72 7.20
N PRO A 161 -7.79 2.10 6.77
CA PRO A 161 -7.28 0.89 7.41
C PRO A 161 -6.91 1.14 8.87
N PHE A 162 -7.05 0.11 9.70
CA PHE A 162 -6.67 0.11 11.10
C PHE A 162 -5.97 -1.20 11.47
N ALA A 163 -5.12 -1.15 12.50
CA ALA A 163 -4.47 -2.34 13.04
C ALA A 163 -5.30 -2.95 14.19
N GLU A 164 -5.35 -4.27 14.30
CA GLU A 164 -6.05 -4.96 15.40
C GLU A 164 -5.58 -4.48 16.78
N ARG A 165 -4.27 -4.21 16.90
CA ARG A 165 -3.65 -3.70 18.15
C ARG A 165 -4.24 -2.38 18.65
N TRP A 166 -4.86 -1.57 17.78
CA TRP A 166 -5.47 -0.30 18.16
C TRP A 166 -6.83 -0.49 18.86
N LEU A 167 -7.43 -1.68 18.76
CA LEU A 167 -8.69 -2.01 19.42
C LEU A 167 -8.51 -2.51 20.85
N LYS A 168 -7.26 -2.58 21.35
CA LYS A 168 -6.95 -3.03 22.70
C LYS A 168 -7.66 -2.13 23.72
N GLY A 169 -8.48 -2.74 24.58
CA GLY A 169 -9.19 -2.05 25.66
C GLY A 169 -10.56 -1.48 25.28
N VAL A 170 -10.98 -1.56 24.00
CA VAL A 170 -12.34 -1.14 23.58
C VAL A 170 -13.41 -2.03 24.21
N ILE A 171 -13.13 -3.34 24.31
CA ILE A 171 -13.96 -4.35 24.96
C ILE A 171 -13.11 -5.25 25.88
N PRO A 172 -13.71 -5.99 26.82
CA PRO A 172 -12.99 -6.97 27.64
C PRO A 172 -12.31 -8.05 26.77
N GLN A 173 -11.07 -8.41 27.14
CA GLN A 173 -10.18 -9.24 26.33
C GLN A 173 -10.74 -10.66 26.08
N GLU A 174 -11.43 -11.21 27.06
CA GLU A 174 -12.09 -12.52 27.02
C GLU A 174 -13.16 -12.62 25.92
N HIS A 175 -13.74 -11.49 25.52
CA HIS A 175 -14.77 -11.42 24.48
C HIS A 175 -14.22 -11.03 23.10
N PHE A 176 -12.97 -10.56 23.03
CA PHE A 176 -12.42 -9.96 21.82
C PHE A 176 -12.41 -10.91 20.62
N LYS A 177 -11.90 -12.13 20.82
CA LYS A 177 -11.73 -13.11 19.75
C LYS A 177 -13.05 -13.47 19.07
N GLU A 178 -14.11 -13.70 19.84
CA GLU A 178 -15.43 -14.07 19.30
C GLU A 178 -16.12 -12.89 18.63
N ALA A 179 -16.06 -11.70 19.25
CA ALA A 179 -16.62 -10.48 18.69
C ALA A 179 -15.97 -10.12 17.36
N PHE A 180 -14.63 -10.14 17.31
CA PHE A 180 -13.88 -9.80 16.10
C PHE A 180 -14.08 -10.83 14.97
N LYS A 181 -14.20 -12.12 15.31
CA LYS A 181 -14.57 -13.17 14.35
C LYS A 181 -15.95 -12.89 13.71
N GLU A 182 -16.92 -12.40 14.46
CA GLU A 182 -18.23 -12.02 13.92
C GLU A 182 -18.11 -10.86 12.92
N LEU A 183 -17.28 -9.84 13.20
CA LEU A 183 -17.03 -8.74 12.27
C LEU A 183 -16.48 -9.21 10.91
N LEU A 184 -15.54 -10.16 10.94
CA LEU A 184 -14.94 -10.73 9.73
C LEU A 184 -15.92 -11.61 8.96
N THR A 185 -16.59 -12.54 9.64
CA THR A 185 -17.53 -13.48 9.02
C THR A 185 -18.79 -12.79 8.46
N SER A 186 -19.26 -11.72 9.12
CA SER A 186 -20.36 -10.88 8.64
C SER A 186 -19.95 -9.97 7.47
N LYS A 187 -18.65 -9.84 7.18
CA LYS A 187 -18.06 -8.91 6.21
C LYS A 187 -18.36 -7.44 6.53
N ALA A 188 -18.51 -7.11 7.81
CA ALA A 188 -18.54 -5.72 8.29
C ALA A 188 -17.14 -5.09 8.18
N VAL A 189 -16.12 -5.91 8.44
CA VAL A 189 -14.71 -5.60 8.34
C VAL A 189 -14.05 -6.57 7.35
N MET A 190 -13.04 -6.10 6.62
CA MET A 190 -12.21 -6.91 5.74
C MET A 190 -10.76 -6.90 6.21
N ALA A 191 -10.07 -8.01 6.01
CA ALA A 191 -8.66 -8.23 6.33
C ALA A 191 -7.75 -7.88 5.15
N TYR A 192 -6.58 -7.31 5.45
CA TYR A 192 -5.44 -7.21 4.56
C TYR A 192 -4.37 -8.19 5.04
N PRO A 193 -4.19 -9.33 4.36
CA PRO A 193 -3.13 -10.28 4.72
C PRO A 193 -1.75 -9.69 4.45
N VAL A 194 -0.75 -10.15 5.21
CA VAL A 194 0.64 -9.80 4.96
C VAL A 194 1.06 -10.39 3.62
N PHE A 195 1.58 -9.55 2.74
CA PHE A 195 2.15 -9.95 1.46
C PHE A 195 3.60 -10.42 1.62
N VAL A 196 3.90 -11.57 1.05
CA VAL A 196 5.26 -12.14 0.99
C VAL A 196 5.66 -12.37 -0.45
N GLU A 197 6.92 -12.10 -0.80
CA GLU A 197 7.45 -12.44 -2.11
C GLU A 197 7.39 -13.97 -2.30
N ALA A 198 6.86 -14.44 -3.43
CA ALA A 198 6.43 -15.83 -3.60
C ALA A 198 7.58 -16.86 -3.54
N SER A 199 8.83 -16.42 -3.73
CA SER A 199 10.04 -17.25 -3.56
C SER A 199 10.79 -16.97 -2.25
N GLY A 200 10.20 -16.17 -1.35
CA GLY A 200 10.77 -15.80 -0.05
C GLY A 200 11.96 -14.84 -0.16
N LYS A 201 12.15 -14.19 -1.31
CA LYS A 201 13.28 -13.30 -1.57
C LYS A 201 13.04 -11.89 -1.03
N PRO A 202 14.12 -11.12 -0.76
CA PRO A 202 13.96 -9.80 -0.16
C PRO A 202 13.29 -8.80 -1.13
N VAL A 203 12.57 -7.84 -0.57
CA VAL A 203 11.86 -6.79 -1.32
C VAL A 203 12.16 -5.42 -0.71
N ALA A 204 12.64 -4.49 -1.55
CA ALA A 204 12.76 -3.08 -1.25
C ALA A 204 11.58 -2.30 -1.84
N GLN A 205 11.23 -1.19 -1.19
CA GLN A 205 10.18 -0.23 -1.57
C GLN A 205 10.72 1.19 -1.34
N ALA A 206 10.30 2.11 -2.20
CA ALA A 206 10.36 3.53 -1.97
C ALA A 206 9.02 4.10 -2.39
N GLU A 207 8.50 5.11 -1.70
CA GLU A 207 7.19 5.67 -2.04
C GLU A 207 7.05 7.14 -1.68
N HIS A 208 6.41 7.88 -2.59
CA HIS A 208 5.93 9.23 -2.33
C HIS A 208 4.49 9.41 -2.78
N THR A 209 3.76 10.24 -2.03
CA THR A 209 2.49 10.80 -2.49
C THR A 209 2.75 12.05 -3.31
N VAL A 210 2.11 12.12 -4.49
CA VAL A 210 2.19 13.27 -5.39
C VAL A 210 0.81 13.81 -5.73
N LEU A 211 0.70 15.12 -5.88
CA LEU A 211 -0.47 15.80 -6.45
C LEU A 211 -0.18 16.15 -7.91
N ILE A 212 -1.07 15.75 -8.82
CA ILE A 212 -0.89 16.02 -10.24
C ILE A 212 -1.30 17.45 -10.56
N ILE A 213 -0.37 18.21 -11.14
CA ILE A 213 -0.54 19.62 -11.48
C ILE A 213 -0.25 19.83 -12.97
N GLU A 214 -0.47 21.04 -13.47
CA GLU A 214 -0.08 21.39 -14.84
C GLU A 214 1.44 21.19 -15.02
N GLY A 215 1.83 20.45 -16.05
CA GLY A 215 3.23 20.19 -16.39
C GLY A 215 3.94 19.12 -15.55
N GLY A 216 3.28 18.44 -14.61
CA GLY A 216 3.90 17.36 -13.85
C GLY A 216 3.18 17.01 -12.54
N CYS A 217 3.93 16.96 -11.44
CA CYS A 217 3.39 16.73 -10.11
C CYS A 217 4.11 17.55 -9.02
N LEU A 218 3.43 17.77 -7.90
CA LEU A 218 4.01 18.24 -6.65
C LEU A 218 4.19 17.04 -5.71
N VAL A 219 5.40 16.81 -5.22
CA VAL A 219 5.68 15.78 -4.22
C VAL A 219 5.24 16.30 -2.84
N LEU A 220 4.38 15.56 -2.16
CA LEU A 220 3.79 15.96 -0.86
C LEU A 220 4.51 15.38 0.35
N THR A 221 5.36 14.37 0.16
CA THR A 221 6.13 13.69 1.21
C THR A 221 7.61 13.71 0.94
#